data_AF-A0A4U7CL19-F1
#
_entry.id   AF-A0A4U7CL19-F1
#
_cell.length_a   1.000
_cell.length_b   1.000
_cell.length_c   1.000
_cell.angle_alpha   90.00
_cell.angle_beta   90.00
_cell.angle_gamma   90.00
#
_symmetry.space_group_name_H-M   'P 1'
#
loop_
_entity.id
_entity.type
_entity.pdbx_description
1 polymer ?
#
loop_
_entity_poly.entity_id
_entity_poly.type
_entity_poly.pdbx_seq_one_letter_code
_entity_poly.pdbx_strand_id
1 'polypeptide(L)'
;MRRLTRSELASRLGPRQPSDAFWRRAVDRGEAALGVGPDAVAAAASGGATADGGDERREPLATGDIVDVGDHAFVVVDATPTEAGGRTYRIELVADRDGD
;
A
#
# COMPACT_ATOMS: atom_id res chain seq x y z
N MET A 1 9.58 -2.46 -7.26
CA MET A 1 8.97 -1.15 -7.53
C MET A 1 7.85 -1.31 -8.53
N ARG A 2 6.61 -1.27 -8.07
CA ARG A 2 5.39 -1.28 -8.89
C ARG A 2 4.60 -0.01 -8.62
N ARG A 3 3.99 0.54 -9.67
CA ARG A 3 3.01 1.62 -9.56
C ARG A 3 1.61 1.02 -9.46
N LEU A 4 0.83 1.48 -8.49
CA LEU A 4 -0.47 0.98 -8.11
C LEU A 4 -1.46 2.12 -8.14
N THR A 5 -2.53 2.00 -8.92
CA THR A 5 -3.62 2.98 -8.83
C THR A 5 -4.44 2.76 -7.57
N ARG A 6 -5.17 3.77 -7.11
CA ARG A 6 -6.15 3.64 -6.02
C ARG A 6 -7.09 2.44 -6.19
N SER A 7 -7.53 2.15 -7.42
CA SER A 7 -8.40 1.01 -7.73
C SER A 7 -7.68 -0.33 -7.57
N GLU A 8 -6.42 -0.44 -8.00
CA GLU A 8 -5.60 -1.63 -7.77
C GLU A 8 -5.30 -1.84 -6.29
N LEU A 9 -5.00 -0.76 -5.58
CA LEU A 9 -4.82 -0.79 -4.13
C LEU A 9 -6.11 -1.28 -3.45
N ALA A 10 -7.28 -0.74 -3.80
CA ALA A 10 -8.55 -1.17 -3.26
C ALA A 10 -8.84 -2.65 -3.55
N SER A 11 -8.53 -3.11 -4.76
CA SER A 11 -8.66 -4.53 -5.14
C SER A 11 -7.79 -5.44 -4.26
N ARG A 12 -6.58 -5.02 -3.90
CA ARG A 12 -5.66 -5.79 -3.04
C ARG A 12 -5.97 -5.70 -1.55
N LEU A 13 -6.43 -4.54 -1.09
CA LEU A 13 -6.84 -4.33 0.31
C LEU A 13 -8.22 -4.95 0.61
N GLY A 14 -8.95 -5.34 -0.44
CA GLY A 14 -10.28 -5.92 -0.33
C GLY A 14 -11.27 -4.93 0.30
N PRO A 15 -12.23 -5.38 1.13
CA PRO A 15 -13.34 -4.56 1.62
C PRO A 15 -12.92 -3.41 2.55
N ARG A 16 -11.65 -3.33 2.97
CA ARG A 16 -11.12 -2.25 3.82
C ARG A 16 -10.31 -1.24 3.03
N GLN A 17 -10.97 -0.60 2.07
CA GLN A 17 -10.37 0.52 1.36
C GLN A 17 -10.17 1.75 2.27
N PRO A 18 -9.02 2.44 2.19
CA PRO A 18 -8.82 3.72 2.86
C PRO A 18 -9.83 4.77 2.36
N SER A 19 -10.44 5.48 3.31
CA SER A 19 -11.45 6.51 3.03
C SER A 19 -10.83 7.74 2.35
N ASP A 20 -11.65 8.53 1.67
CA ASP A 20 -11.17 9.77 1.04
C ASP A 20 -10.62 10.78 2.07
N ALA A 21 -11.23 10.81 3.27
CA ALA A 21 -10.75 11.61 4.38
C ALA A 21 -9.34 11.20 4.85
N PHE A 22 -9.01 9.90 4.79
CA PHE A 22 -7.66 9.42 5.05
C PHE A 22 -6.69 9.97 4.01
N TRP A 23 -7.02 9.90 2.72
CA TRP A 23 -6.17 10.41 1.65
C TRP A 23 -5.98 11.92 1.71
N ARG A 24 -7.03 12.70 1.98
CA ARG A 24 -6.91 14.15 2.21
C ARG A 24 -5.94 14.45 3.36
N ARG A 25 -6.02 13.70 4.45
CA ARG A 25 -5.12 13.88 5.60
C ARG A 25 -3.69 13.44 5.27
N ALA A 26 -3.53 12.41 4.45
CA ALA A 26 -2.23 11.94 3.96
C ALA A 26 -1.56 13.00 3.09
N VAL A 27 -2.30 13.63 2.17
CA VAL A 27 -1.81 14.75 1.34
C VAL A 27 -1.44 15.95 2.22
N ASP A 28 -2.33 16.35 3.14
CA ASP A 28 -2.12 17.50 4.04
C ASP A 28 -0.87 17.35 4.93
N ARG A 29 -0.57 16.12 5.36
CA ARG A 29 0.62 15.82 6.17
C ARG A 29 1.87 15.46 5.36
N GLY A 30 1.73 15.11 4.08
CA GLY A 30 2.80 14.52 3.27
C GLY A 30 3.17 13.08 3.67
N GLU A 31 2.49 12.48 4.65
CA GLU A 31 2.74 11.11 5.09
C GLU A 31 1.46 10.47 5.68
N ALA A 32 1.36 9.15 5.59
CA ALA A 32 0.30 8.38 6.22
C ALA A 32 0.69 6.94 6.55
N ALA A 33 -0.06 6.33 7.45
CA ALA A 33 0.07 4.92 7.80
C ALA A 33 -1.18 4.16 7.30
N LEU A 34 -0.99 3.29 6.32
CA LEU A 34 -2.02 2.44 5.75
C LEU A 34 -2.07 1.11 6.51
N GLY A 35 -3.09 0.95 7.35
CA GLY A 35 -3.35 -0.31 8.05
C GLY A 35 -4.06 -1.33 7.17
N VAL A 36 -3.44 -2.50 7.00
CA VAL A 36 -3.94 -3.63 6.21
C VAL A 36 -4.26 -4.76 7.16
N GLY A 37 -5.52 -5.21 7.13
CA GLY A 37 -5.99 -6.30 7.99
C GLY A 37 -5.39 -7.66 7.62
N PRO A 38 -5.43 -8.62 8.55
CA PRO A 38 -4.93 -9.97 8.32
C PRO A 38 -5.58 -10.66 7.12
N ASP A 39 -6.88 -10.42 6.86
CA ASP A 39 -7.58 -10.97 5.70
C ASP A 39 -6.96 -10.54 4.36
N ALA A 40 -6.58 -9.27 4.24
CA ALA A 40 -5.95 -8.75 3.02
C ALA A 40 -4.52 -9.26 2.86
N VAL A 41 -3.78 -9.40 3.97
CA VAL A 41 -2.45 -10.03 3.97
C VAL A 41 -2.55 -11.50 3.56
N ALA A 42 -3.52 -12.24 4.10
CA ALA A 42 -3.78 -13.63 3.75
C ALA A 42 -4.25 -13.80 2.30
N ALA A 43 -5.10 -12.89 1.81
CA ALA A 43 -5.56 -12.88 0.42
C ALA A 43 -4.41 -12.62 -0.55
N ALA A 44 -3.51 -11.68 -0.24
CA ALA A 44 -2.32 -11.43 -1.04
C ALA A 44 -1.36 -12.63 -1.07
N ALA A 45 -1.19 -13.30 0.08
CA ALA A 45 -0.42 -14.54 0.16
C ALA A 45 -1.06 -15.69 -0.64
N SER A 46 -2.39 -15.71 -0.78
CA SER A 46 -3.13 -16.76 -1.48
C SER A 46 -3.27 -16.51 -3.00
N GLY A 47 -3.19 -15.25 -3.45
CA GLY A 47 -3.44 -14.82 -4.83
C GLY A 47 -2.27 -14.99 -5.81
N GLY A 48 -1.26 -15.79 -5.47
CA GLY A 48 0.01 -15.84 -6.21
C GLY A 48 0.59 -17.23 -6.44
N ALA A 49 -0.24 -18.25 -6.67
CA ALA A 49 0.22 -19.58 -7.10
C ALA A 49 0.53 -19.61 -8.62
N THR A 50 1.63 -18.99 -9.03
CA THR A 50 2.45 -19.52 -10.12
C THR A 50 3.82 -19.81 -9.53
N ALA A 51 4.09 -21.10 -9.39
CA ALA A 51 5.33 -21.65 -8.86
C ALA A 51 6.53 -21.19 -9.70
N ASP A 52 7.41 -20.40 -9.10
CA ASP A 52 8.84 -20.50 -9.32
C ASP A 52 9.56 -20.02 -8.04
N GLY A 53 10.58 -20.75 -7.64
CA GLY A 53 11.11 -20.79 -6.27
C GLY A 53 11.47 -19.44 -5.66
N GLY A 54 10.89 -19.18 -4.50
CA GLY A 54 11.25 -18.09 -3.59
C GLY A 54 10.20 -17.99 -2.50
N ASP A 55 10.56 -18.34 -1.26
CA ASP A 55 9.73 -18.18 -0.05
C ASP A 55 9.60 -16.69 0.29
N GLU A 56 8.94 -15.95 -0.61
CA GLU A 56 8.59 -14.55 -0.45
C GLU A 56 7.07 -14.52 -0.42
N ARG A 57 6.48 -14.69 0.77
CA ARG A 57 5.05 -14.41 0.99
C ARG A 57 4.72 -13.10 0.28
N ARG A 58 4.00 -13.15 -0.85
CA ARG A 58 3.64 -11.95 -1.63
C ARG A 58 2.82 -11.04 -0.73
N GLU A 59 3.48 -10.05 -0.14
CA GLU A 59 2.85 -9.03 0.67
C GLU A 59 1.94 -8.18 -0.23
N PRO A 60 0.81 -7.67 0.29
CA PRO A 60 -0.12 -6.87 -0.51
C PRO A 60 0.53 -5.58 -1.07
N LEU A 61 1.51 -5.03 -0.36
CA LEU A 61 2.37 -3.94 -0.79
C LEU A 61 3.82 -4.25 -0.42
N ALA A 62 4.76 -3.75 -1.23
CA ALA A 62 6.19 -3.78 -0.91
C ALA A 62 6.74 -2.36 -0.68
N THR A 63 7.75 -2.24 0.16
CA THR A 63 8.52 -1.00 0.29
C THR A 63 9.11 -0.59 -1.07
N GLY A 64 8.95 0.67 -1.44
CA GLY A 64 9.30 1.22 -2.75
C GLY A 64 8.20 1.10 -3.82
N ASP A 65 7.04 0.55 -3.49
CA ASP A 65 5.86 0.65 -4.37
C ASP A 65 5.25 2.06 -4.29
N ILE A 66 4.71 2.52 -5.41
CA ILE A 66 4.10 3.85 -5.52
C ILE A 66 2.60 3.67 -5.72
N VAL A 67 1.81 4.43 -4.97
CA VAL A 67 0.36 4.43 -4.97
C VAL A 67 -0.14 5.76 -5.54
N ASP A 68 -0.75 5.71 -6.71
CA ASP A 68 -1.34 6.87 -7.38
C ASP A 68 -2.78 7.09 -6.89
N VAL A 69 -3.01 8.25 -6.26
CA VAL A 69 -4.27 8.67 -5.63
C VAL A 69 -4.72 9.99 -6.23
N GLY A 70 -5.49 9.90 -7.31
CA GLY A 70 -5.87 11.08 -8.09
C GLY A 70 -4.62 11.70 -8.72
N ASP A 71 -4.36 12.97 -8.40
CA ASP A 71 -3.19 13.72 -8.88
C ASP A 71 -1.94 13.59 -7.97
N HIS A 72 -2.03 12.80 -6.88
CA HIS A 72 -0.96 12.66 -5.90
C HIS A 72 -0.41 11.24 -5.92
N ALA A 73 0.91 11.10 -5.86
CA ALA A 73 1.58 9.80 -5.75
C ALA A 73 2.12 9.60 -4.33
N PHE A 74 2.04 8.40 -3.79
CA PHE A 74 2.54 8.05 -2.46
C PHE A 74 3.48 6.85 -2.54
N VAL A 75 4.69 6.94 -2.03
CA VAL A 75 5.63 5.81 -2.00
C VAL A 75 5.56 5.10 -0.65
N VAL A 76 5.52 3.77 -0.66
CA VAL A 76 5.65 2.96 0.55
C VAL A 76 7.10 3.02 1.02
N VAL A 77 7.34 3.60 2.20
CA VAL A 77 8.69 3.73 2.77
C VAL A 77 8.95 2.70 3.86
N ASP A 78 7.91 2.16 4.48
CA ASP A 78 8.04 1.16 5.54
C ASP A 78 6.84 0.21 5.59
N ALA A 79 7.06 -1.00 6.12
CA ALA A 79 6.04 -2.02 6.30
C ALA A 79 6.24 -2.73 7.65
N THR A 80 5.41 -2.37 8.64
CA THR A 80 5.47 -2.94 9.99
C THR A 80 4.35 -3.98 10.18
N PRO A 81 4.65 -5.24 10.55
CA PRO A 81 3.62 -6.22 10.90
C PRO A 81 2.89 -5.85 12.19
N THR A 82 1.59 -6.13 12.25
CA THR A 82 0.77 -5.92 13.44
C THR A 82 0.55 -7.23 14.19
N GLU A 83 0.38 -7.17 15.51
CA GLU A 83 0.16 -8.36 16.35
C GLU A 83 -1.12 -9.13 15.98
N ALA A 84 -2.10 -8.44 15.40
CA ALA A 84 -3.34 -9.02 14.89
C ALA A 84 -3.17 -9.79 13.56
N GLY A 85 -1.94 -9.95 13.06
CA GLY A 85 -1.63 -10.61 11.79
C GLY A 85 -1.83 -9.74 10.55
N GLY A 86 -2.09 -8.45 10.74
CA GLY A 86 -2.13 -7.46 9.67
C GLY A 86 -0.75 -6.84 9.41
N ARG A 87 -0.71 -5.81 8.57
CA ARG A 87 0.49 -4.99 8.32
C ARG A 87 0.12 -3.52 8.20
N THR A 88 0.93 -2.66 8.78
CA THR A 88 0.84 -1.21 8.64
C THR A 88 1.94 -0.74 7.71
N TYR A 89 1.56 -0.21 6.55
CA TYR A 89 2.50 0.37 5.59
C TYR A 89 2.61 1.87 5.81
N ARG A 90 3.81 2.39 6.03
CA ARG A 90 4.03 3.83 6.01
C ARG A 90 4.22 4.26 4.57
N ILE A 91 3.42 5.24 4.16
CA ILE A 91 3.50 5.86 2.86
C ILE A 91 3.84 7.33 3.02
N GLU A 92 4.67 7.84 2.13
CA GLU A 92 5.03 9.25 2.05
C GLU A 92 4.59 9.81 0.71
N LEU A 93 4.08 11.04 0.73
CA LEU A 93 3.70 11.74 -0.47
C LEU A 93 4.97 11.92 -1.31
N VAL A 94 4.97 11.33 -2.50
CA VAL A 94 5.89 11.71 -3.55
C VAL A 94 5.43 13.09 -3.97
N ALA A 95 6.03 14.13 -3.38
CA ALA A 95 5.97 15.43 -3.99
C ALA A 95 6.42 15.22 -5.43
N ASP A 96 5.55 15.56 -6.38
CA ASP A 96 6.04 15.78 -7.73
C ASP A 96 7.23 16.72 -7.58
N ARG A 97 8.24 16.53 -8.41
CA ARG A 97 9.30 17.53 -8.50
C ARG A 97 8.65 18.79 -9.11
N ASP A 98 7.90 19.53 -8.31
CA ASP A 98 7.68 20.94 -8.54
C ASP A 98 9.04 21.59 -8.32
N GLY A 99 9.72 21.90 -9.42
CA GLY A 99 10.98 22.61 -9.34
C GLY A 99 11.74 22.70 -10.65
N ASP A 100 11.23 23.57 -11.53
CA ASP A 100 11.98 24.50 -12.41
C ASP A 100 12.59 23.95 -13.72
#